data_AF-A0A8S4DGZ6-F1
#
_entry.id   AF-A0A8S4DGZ6-F1
#
_cell.length_a   1.000
_cell.length_b   1.000
_cell.length_c   1.000
_cell.angle_alpha   90.00
_cell.angle_beta   90.00
_cell.angle_gamma   90.00
#
_symmetry.space_group_name_H-M   'P 1'
#
loop_
_entity.id
_entity.type
_entity.pdbx_description
1 polymer ?
#
loop_
_entity_poly.entity_id
_entity_poly.type
_entity_poly.pdbx_seq_one_letter_code
_entity_poly.pdbx_strand_id
1 'polypeptide(L)'
;MHGRVKVRTSEEEKARKEKERQEKLKIFKHAMKKIQQKRSDSELDKELLEITGQVLVANPDIYTLWNIRRDILNIFKKTEENAEELSKSFDGELNLTEYCLKVNPKSYCAWHHREWVLTSRCDPDWKKELALCDKYLKLDERNFHTWDYRRFVVQQYKPPLKDEFDFTTEKLYENFSNYSAWHYRSKMLVELYPDLEAGRPIEDSHHRHELELVQSAAFTDPDDTSAWFYQRWLLGAVKEATQVVVCRVSPKKTTVAMNKNVSKDFVQSKIRIMFNDTCVDGEWTSCTGNNFDNLWIYDIHNAITDDLDVKLLFEDDNNETQVLSCKRLDGCTYVGKSKISFQRQYSKPVIDELKKQLDSCRQLLDFEPDSKWTLLTTTIFLHCIDPKQHHDETITKLQLLKTIDKLRAGYYDDLITKWNIENVLSEKYDENVDVNLKITLSEKIACLPHLQYFSYCETVDLSNQNLTSRVLPSLVVLQHCKVLNLKNNKLSTLKGFPILQLQELDLSENDSLTSEEIQSFRNRVTYNVIY
;
A
#
# COMPACT_ATOMS: atom_id res chain seq x y z
N MET A 1 24.82 -11.87 -4.81
CA MET A 1 25.17 -13.27 -5.15
C MET A 1 23.91 -14.00 -5.61
N HIS A 2 23.68 -14.11 -6.92
CA HIS A 2 22.48 -14.77 -7.48
C HIS A 2 22.87 -15.68 -8.65
N GLY A 3 22.05 -16.69 -8.96
CA GLY A 3 22.18 -17.53 -10.17
C GLY A 3 23.40 -18.44 -10.24
N ARG A 4 24.20 -18.57 -9.17
CA ARG A 4 25.37 -19.47 -9.17
C ARG A 4 24.94 -20.91 -8.97
N VAL A 5 24.81 -21.64 -10.08
CA VAL A 5 24.53 -23.08 -10.08
C VAL A 5 25.68 -23.83 -9.40
N LYS A 6 25.34 -24.76 -8.50
CA LYS A 6 26.33 -25.64 -7.87
C LYS A 6 26.79 -26.69 -8.88
N VAL A 7 27.87 -26.40 -9.60
CA VAL A 7 28.46 -27.36 -10.56
C VAL A 7 29.36 -28.35 -9.82
N ARG A 8 29.19 -29.65 -10.08
CA ARG A 8 30.15 -30.69 -9.69
C ARG A 8 31.33 -30.63 -10.67
N THR A 9 32.35 -29.83 -10.33
CA THR A 9 33.60 -29.77 -11.09
C THR A 9 34.57 -30.87 -10.65
N SER A 10 35.37 -31.39 -11.59
CA SER A 10 36.47 -32.31 -11.29
C SER A 10 37.51 -31.63 -10.39
N GLU A 11 38.31 -32.41 -9.66
CA GLU A 11 39.37 -31.86 -8.79
C GLU A 11 40.39 -31.01 -9.58
N GLU A 12 40.72 -31.43 -10.79
CA GLU A 12 41.62 -30.71 -11.70
C GLU A 12 41.03 -29.36 -12.14
N GLU A 13 39.74 -29.32 -12.48
CA GLU A 13 39.07 -28.06 -12.88
C GLU A 13 38.90 -27.11 -11.69
N LYS A 14 38.67 -27.64 -10.47
CA LYS A 14 38.68 -26.84 -9.23
C LYS A 14 40.06 -26.24 -8.98
N ALA A 15 41.12 -27.03 -9.10
CA ALA A 15 42.49 -26.57 -8.91
C ALA A 15 42.86 -25.47 -9.92
N ARG A 16 42.47 -25.63 -11.20
CA ARG A 16 42.68 -24.61 -12.24
C ARG A 16 41.94 -23.30 -11.93
N LYS A 17 40.64 -23.38 -11.60
CA LYS A 17 39.83 -22.20 -11.25
C LYS A 17 40.34 -21.50 -9.99
N GLU A 18 40.82 -22.25 -9.01
CA GLU A 18 41.39 -21.67 -7.79
C GLU A 18 42.72 -20.96 -8.10
N LYS A 19 43.58 -21.54 -8.94
CA LYS A 19 44.82 -20.89 -9.38
C LYS A 19 44.54 -19.56 -10.10
N GLU A 20 43.62 -19.56 -11.07
CA GLU A 20 43.19 -18.35 -11.78
C GLU A 20 42.61 -17.29 -10.82
N ARG A 21 41.84 -17.73 -9.82
CA ARG A 21 41.27 -16.84 -8.80
C ARG A 21 42.36 -16.24 -7.92
N GLN A 22 43.37 -17.01 -7.52
CA GLN A 22 44.49 -16.53 -6.70
C GLN A 22 45.34 -15.50 -7.47
N GLU A 23 45.59 -15.73 -8.76
CA GLU A 23 46.29 -14.77 -9.63
C GLU A 23 45.51 -13.45 -9.74
N LYS A 24 44.20 -13.53 -10.03
CA LYS A 24 43.32 -12.34 -10.04
C LYS A 24 43.26 -11.63 -8.69
N LEU A 25 43.22 -12.39 -7.59
CA LEU A 25 43.21 -11.84 -6.23
C LEU A 25 44.52 -11.11 -5.90
N LYS A 26 45.66 -11.63 -6.36
CA LYS A 26 46.96 -10.98 -6.17
C LYS A 26 47.01 -9.62 -6.88
N ILE A 27 46.54 -9.57 -8.13
CA ILE A 27 46.45 -8.32 -8.91
C ILE A 27 45.50 -7.33 -8.21
N PHE A 28 44.32 -7.78 -7.81
CA PHE A 28 43.35 -6.96 -7.09
C PHE A 28 43.91 -6.39 -5.78
N LYS A 29 44.55 -7.22 -4.95
CA LYS A 29 45.17 -6.78 -3.69
C LYS A 29 46.27 -5.75 -3.93
N HIS A 30 47.10 -5.96 -4.96
CA HIS A 30 48.14 -5.00 -5.32
C HIS A 30 47.56 -3.65 -5.75
N ALA A 31 46.56 -3.66 -6.64
CA ALA A 31 45.87 -2.45 -7.08
C ALA A 31 45.21 -1.71 -5.90
N MET A 32 44.49 -2.42 -5.03
CA MET A 32 43.86 -1.83 -3.84
C MET A 32 44.88 -1.21 -2.87
N LYS A 33 46.04 -1.86 -2.67
CA LYS A 33 47.12 -1.30 -1.85
C LYS A 33 47.66 0.00 -2.46
N LYS A 34 47.90 0.02 -3.77
CA LYS A 34 48.36 1.23 -4.48
C LYS A 34 47.34 2.37 -4.40
N ILE A 35 46.04 2.06 -4.58
CA ILE A 35 44.94 3.04 -4.41
C ILE A 35 44.94 3.63 -2.99
N GLN A 36 45.06 2.79 -1.97
CA GLN A 36 45.07 3.23 -0.57
C GLN A 36 46.28 4.11 -0.25
N GLN A 37 47.46 3.76 -0.78
CA GLN A 37 48.68 4.55 -0.60
C GLN A 37 48.53 5.94 -1.22
N LYS A 38 48.21 6.01 -2.52
CA LYS A 38 48.00 7.30 -3.21
C LYS A 38 46.95 8.17 -2.52
N ARG A 39 45.85 7.56 -2.03
CA ARG A 39 44.83 8.29 -1.27
C ARG A 39 45.36 8.85 0.06
N SER A 40 46.18 8.08 0.78
CA SER A 40 46.79 8.52 2.04
C SER A 40 47.77 9.67 1.81
N ASP A 41 48.49 9.62 0.69
CA ASP A 41 49.45 10.65 0.27
C ASP A 41 48.77 11.86 -0.41
N SER A 42 47.43 11.88 -0.47
CA SER A 42 46.62 12.92 -1.14
C SER A 42 46.92 13.11 -2.64
N GLU A 43 47.46 12.07 -3.29
CA GLU A 43 47.71 12.03 -4.74
C GLU A 43 46.42 11.71 -5.51
N LEU A 44 45.58 12.73 -5.71
CA LEU A 44 44.30 12.65 -6.40
C LEU A 44 44.44 13.05 -7.88
N ASP A 45 45.04 12.16 -8.67
CA ASP A 45 45.47 12.41 -10.06
C ASP A 45 44.81 11.47 -11.11
N LYS A 46 45.18 11.65 -12.38
CA LYS A 46 44.71 10.82 -13.50
C LYS A 46 45.16 9.36 -13.39
N GLU A 47 46.30 9.08 -12.78
CA GLU A 47 46.79 7.71 -12.56
C GLU A 47 45.87 6.97 -11.58
N LEU A 48 45.41 7.64 -10.51
CA LEU A 48 44.46 7.07 -9.57
C LEU A 48 43.09 6.80 -10.23
N LEU A 49 42.65 7.65 -11.17
CA LEU A 49 41.48 7.33 -12.00
C LEU A 49 41.71 6.09 -12.86
N GLU A 50 42.88 5.90 -13.47
CA GLU A 50 43.13 4.71 -14.28
C GLU A 50 43.07 3.43 -13.43
N ILE A 51 43.80 3.39 -12.31
CA ILE A 51 43.89 2.21 -11.45
C ILE A 51 42.53 1.85 -10.84
N THR A 52 41.77 2.85 -10.37
CA THR A 52 40.42 2.60 -9.82
C THR A 52 39.46 2.09 -10.90
N GLY A 53 39.58 2.57 -12.14
CA GLY A 53 38.75 2.13 -13.27
C GLY A 53 38.97 0.67 -13.61
N GLN A 54 40.23 0.21 -13.65
CA GLN A 54 40.57 -1.20 -13.88
C GLN A 54 39.95 -2.13 -12.83
N VAL A 55 39.89 -1.70 -11.57
CA VAL A 55 39.28 -2.47 -10.49
C VAL A 55 37.75 -2.49 -10.61
N LEU A 56 37.13 -1.35 -10.93
CA LEU A 56 35.68 -1.22 -11.06
C LEU A 56 35.11 -2.02 -12.23
N VAL A 57 35.86 -2.10 -13.35
CA VAL A 57 35.56 -2.97 -14.49
C VAL A 57 35.36 -4.43 -14.07
N ALA A 58 36.11 -4.91 -13.06
CA ALA A 58 35.95 -6.26 -12.53
C ALA A 58 34.88 -6.37 -11.43
N ASN A 59 34.71 -5.33 -10.63
CA ASN A 59 33.70 -5.27 -9.57
C ASN A 59 33.16 -3.83 -9.41
N PRO A 60 32.01 -3.51 -10.03
CA PRO A 60 31.45 -2.16 -10.01
C PRO A 60 30.80 -1.80 -8.67
N ASP A 61 30.65 -2.75 -7.73
CA ASP A 61 29.96 -2.50 -6.46
C ASP A 61 30.89 -2.02 -5.33
N ILE A 62 32.15 -1.70 -5.65
CA ILE A 62 33.08 -1.10 -4.68
C ILE A 62 32.83 0.41 -4.59
N TYR A 63 31.82 0.79 -3.80
CA TYR A 63 31.38 2.19 -3.65
C TYR A 63 32.51 3.18 -3.32
N THR A 64 33.50 2.76 -2.51
CA THR A 64 34.62 3.61 -2.11
C THR A 64 35.44 4.09 -3.30
N LEU A 65 35.58 3.27 -4.35
CA LEU A 65 36.34 3.66 -5.54
C LEU A 65 35.60 4.73 -6.32
N TRP A 66 34.27 4.61 -6.48
CA TRP A 66 33.48 5.67 -7.10
C TRP A 66 33.56 6.99 -6.32
N ASN A 67 33.59 6.95 -4.99
CA ASN A 67 33.79 8.16 -4.17
C ASN A 67 35.14 8.82 -4.48
N ILE A 68 36.23 8.04 -4.51
CA ILE A 68 37.57 8.54 -4.85
C ILE A 68 37.57 9.20 -6.23
N ARG A 69 36.90 8.58 -7.23
CA ARG A 69 36.79 9.17 -8.57
C ARG A 69 36.06 10.51 -8.55
N ARG A 70 34.95 10.62 -7.81
CA ARG A 70 34.23 11.89 -7.66
C ARG A 70 35.07 12.96 -6.98
N ASP A 71 35.86 12.60 -5.98
CA ASP A 71 36.78 13.53 -5.31
C ASP A 71 37.80 14.10 -6.32
N ILE A 72 38.42 13.24 -7.14
CA ILE A 72 39.38 13.66 -8.18
C ILE A 72 38.70 14.57 -9.22
N LEU A 73 37.54 14.18 -9.74
CA LEU A 73 36.83 14.95 -10.76
C LEU A 73 36.31 16.29 -10.24
N ASN A 74 35.94 16.38 -8.95
CA ASN A 74 35.61 17.66 -8.31
C ASN A 74 36.81 18.60 -8.21
N ILE A 75 38.01 18.05 -8.03
CA ILE A 75 39.25 18.84 -8.09
C ILE A 75 39.47 19.33 -9.51
N PHE A 76 39.40 18.45 -10.51
CA PHE A 76 39.56 18.83 -11.92
C PHE A 76 38.55 19.89 -12.34
N LYS A 77 37.30 19.78 -11.91
CA LYS A 77 36.27 20.81 -12.15
C LYS A 77 36.63 22.20 -11.60
N LYS A 78 37.44 22.27 -10.53
CA LYS A 78 37.89 23.54 -9.93
C LYS A 78 39.19 24.06 -10.54
N THR A 79 40.04 23.18 -11.07
CA THR A 79 41.41 23.51 -11.49
C THR A 79 41.60 23.56 -13.00
N GLU A 80 40.80 22.81 -13.77
CA GLU A 80 40.92 22.71 -15.23
C GLU A 80 40.18 23.87 -15.89
N GLU A 81 40.91 24.81 -16.47
CA GLU A 81 40.34 25.95 -17.20
C GLU A 81 39.80 25.54 -18.58
N ASN A 82 40.26 24.41 -19.13
CA ASN A 82 39.79 23.88 -20.40
C ASN A 82 38.52 23.04 -20.24
N ALA A 83 37.38 23.65 -20.56
CA ALA A 83 36.07 22.98 -20.53
C ALA A 83 36.00 21.71 -21.41
N GLU A 84 36.74 21.65 -22.52
CA GLU A 84 36.75 20.50 -23.42
C GLU A 84 37.47 19.30 -22.79
N GLU A 85 38.60 19.53 -22.11
CA GLU A 85 39.34 18.47 -21.41
C GLU A 85 38.57 17.92 -20.20
N LEU A 86 37.84 18.80 -19.49
CA LEU A 86 36.94 18.37 -18.43
C LEU A 86 35.77 17.54 -18.98
N SER A 87 35.19 17.96 -20.12
CA SER A 87 34.11 17.21 -20.80
C SER A 87 34.58 15.82 -21.24
N LYS A 88 35.79 15.70 -21.82
CA LYS A 88 36.41 14.40 -22.15
C LYS A 88 36.61 13.50 -20.94
N SER A 89 36.96 14.08 -19.78
CA SER A 89 37.09 13.33 -18.53
C SER A 89 35.76 12.74 -18.08
N PHE A 90 34.67 13.51 -18.16
CA PHE A 90 33.32 13.02 -17.89
C PHE A 90 32.85 11.97 -18.90
N ASP A 91 33.21 12.11 -20.18
CA ASP A 91 32.93 11.07 -21.19
C ASP A 91 33.64 9.75 -20.86
N GLY A 92 34.87 9.82 -20.36
CA GLY A 92 35.60 8.67 -19.83
C GLY A 92 34.83 7.96 -18.70
N GLU A 93 34.22 8.71 -17.79
CA GLU A 93 33.38 8.15 -16.71
C GLU A 93 32.07 7.54 -17.24
N LEU A 94 31.43 8.16 -18.22
CA LEU A 94 30.23 7.60 -18.85
C LEU A 94 30.56 6.28 -19.58
N ASN A 95 31.72 6.18 -20.21
CA ASN A 95 32.19 4.93 -20.84
C ASN A 95 32.50 3.85 -19.78
N LEU A 96 33.16 4.24 -18.68
CA LEU A 96 33.44 3.33 -17.57
C LEU A 96 32.15 2.79 -16.95
N THR A 97 31.18 3.65 -16.66
CA THR A 97 29.89 3.21 -16.11
C THR A 97 29.13 2.31 -17.07
N GLU A 98 29.12 2.60 -18.39
CA GLU A 98 28.49 1.69 -19.36
C GLU A 98 29.19 0.33 -19.40
N TYR A 99 30.52 0.26 -19.31
CA TYR A 99 31.24 -1.01 -19.23
C TYR A 99 30.88 -1.77 -17.94
N CYS A 100 30.90 -1.09 -16.80
CA CYS A 100 30.54 -1.63 -15.49
C CYS A 100 29.11 -2.19 -15.48
N LEU A 101 28.17 -1.51 -16.13
CA LEU A 101 26.77 -1.93 -16.23
C LEU A 101 26.56 -3.12 -17.17
N LYS A 102 27.45 -3.36 -18.14
CA LYS A 102 27.47 -4.64 -18.89
C LYS A 102 27.89 -5.82 -18.01
N VAL A 103 28.77 -5.58 -17.03
CA VAL A 103 29.22 -6.62 -16.08
C VAL A 103 28.18 -6.87 -14.99
N ASN A 104 27.62 -5.81 -14.42
CA ASN A 104 26.52 -5.89 -13.46
C ASN A 104 25.49 -4.79 -13.75
N PRO A 105 24.41 -5.09 -14.51
CA PRO A 105 23.37 -4.10 -14.83
C PRO A 105 22.53 -3.67 -13.63
N LYS A 106 22.71 -4.34 -12.47
CA LYS A 106 22.04 -4.08 -11.19
C LYS A 106 22.97 -3.43 -10.16
N SER A 107 24.08 -2.84 -10.62
CA SER A 107 25.00 -2.12 -9.74
C SER A 107 24.44 -0.75 -9.38
N TYR A 108 24.01 -0.58 -8.12
CA TYR A 108 23.61 0.73 -7.59
C TYR A 108 24.71 1.78 -7.76
N CYS A 109 25.96 1.40 -7.52
CA CYS A 109 27.08 2.32 -7.53
C CYS A 109 27.35 2.89 -8.94
N ALA A 110 27.28 2.03 -9.97
CA ALA A 110 27.50 2.46 -11.35
C ALA A 110 26.39 3.39 -11.85
N TRP A 111 25.11 3.08 -11.59
CA TRP A 111 23.99 3.96 -11.94
C TRP A 111 24.08 5.30 -11.21
N HIS A 112 24.28 5.30 -9.90
CA HIS A 112 24.41 6.53 -9.12
C HIS A 112 25.62 7.38 -9.56
N HIS A 113 26.76 6.76 -9.87
CA HIS A 113 27.90 7.51 -10.40
C HIS A 113 27.59 8.14 -11.76
N ARG A 114 26.84 7.44 -12.61
CA ARG A 114 26.40 7.98 -13.91
C ARG A 114 25.47 9.19 -13.76
N GLU A 115 24.51 9.13 -12.83
CA GLU A 115 23.65 10.29 -12.48
C GLU A 115 24.49 11.47 -11.99
N TRP A 116 25.46 11.22 -11.11
CA TRP A 116 26.36 12.24 -10.61
C TRP A 116 27.19 12.89 -11.73
N VAL A 117 27.73 12.11 -12.66
CA VAL A 117 28.49 12.63 -13.81
C VAL A 117 27.63 13.58 -14.65
N LEU A 118 26.40 13.18 -14.97
CA LEU A 118 25.50 13.97 -15.82
C LEU A 118 25.03 15.26 -15.15
N THR A 119 24.78 15.22 -13.84
CA THR A 119 24.40 16.42 -13.06
C THR A 119 25.59 17.33 -12.74
N SER A 120 26.82 16.80 -12.80
CA SER A 120 28.03 17.56 -12.50
C SER A 120 28.65 18.26 -13.71
N ARG A 121 28.39 17.77 -14.92
CA ARG A 121 28.86 18.39 -16.18
C ARG A 121 27.88 19.46 -16.69
N CYS A 122 28.36 20.36 -17.55
CA CYS A 122 27.57 21.48 -18.07
C CYS A 122 26.81 21.16 -19.37
N ASP A 123 27.17 20.07 -20.05
CA ASP A 123 26.75 19.68 -21.39
C ASP A 123 26.16 18.25 -21.46
N PRO A 124 25.23 17.84 -20.56
CA PRO A 124 24.70 16.49 -20.58
C PRO A 124 23.86 16.20 -21.84
N ASP A 125 24.15 15.08 -22.51
CA ASP A 125 23.35 14.58 -23.64
C ASP A 125 22.23 13.65 -23.15
N TRP A 126 21.12 14.24 -22.72
CA TRP A 126 19.99 13.47 -22.19
C TRP A 126 19.32 12.55 -23.21
N LYS A 127 19.39 12.88 -24.51
CA LYS A 127 18.81 12.04 -25.57
C LYS A 127 19.59 10.73 -25.70
N LYS A 128 20.92 10.80 -25.61
CA LYS A 128 21.78 9.61 -25.57
C LYS A 128 21.48 8.74 -24.35
N GLU A 129 21.18 9.34 -23.20
CA GLU A 129 20.83 8.60 -21.99
C GLU A 129 19.44 7.94 -22.05
N LEU A 130 18.46 8.57 -22.70
CA LEU A 130 17.18 7.89 -23.00
C LEU A 130 17.38 6.69 -23.93
N ALA A 131 18.16 6.85 -25.01
CA ALA A 131 18.49 5.75 -25.91
C ALA A 131 19.26 4.61 -25.20
N LEU A 132 20.10 4.96 -24.22
CA LEU A 132 20.75 3.98 -23.35
C LEU A 132 19.72 3.22 -22.52
N CYS A 133 18.73 3.90 -21.93
CA CYS A 133 17.65 3.25 -21.19
C CYS A 133 16.90 2.26 -22.09
N ASP A 134 16.56 2.64 -23.32
CA ASP A 134 15.89 1.76 -24.28
C ASP A 134 16.71 0.50 -24.56
N LYS A 135 18.03 0.66 -24.75
CA LYS A 135 18.96 -0.45 -24.97
C LYS A 135 19.00 -1.40 -23.77
N TYR A 136 19.05 -0.88 -22.55
CA TYR A 136 19.11 -1.72 -21.34
C TYR A 136 17.78 -2.39 -21.04
N LEU A 137 16.65 -1.73 -21.30
CA LEU A 137 15.32 -2.33 -21.16
C LEU A 137 15.02 -3.37 -22.25
N LYS A 138 15.67 -3.31 -23.41
CA LYS A 138 15.65 -4.42 -24.39
C LYS A 138 16.42 -5.65 -23.91
N LEU A 139 17.42 -5.50 -23.03
CA LEU A 139 18.20 -6.61 -22.48
C LEU A 139 17.54 -7.23 -21.24
N ASP A 140 17.01 -6.40 -20.35
CA ASP A 140 16.25 -6.81 -19.17
C ASP A 140 15.13 -5.78 -18.94
N GLU A 141 13.96 -6.07 -19.51
CA GLU A 141 12.77 -5.22 -19.49
C GLU A 141 12.22 -4.97 -18.06
N ARG A 142 12.65 -5.80 -17.09
CA ARG A 142 12.24 -5.75 -15.68
C ARG A 142 13.33 -5.17 -14.79
N ASN A 143 14.43 -4.65 -15.36
CA ASN A 143 15.48 -4.02 -14.59
C ASN A 143 15.00 -2.69 -13.98
N PHE A 144 14.56 -2.74 -12.73
CA PHE A 144 14.06 -1.56 -12.03
C PHE A 144 15.10 -0.44 -11.94
N HIS A 145 16.41 -0.74 -11.92
CA HIS A 145 17.43 0.30 -11.93
C HIS A 145 17.42 1.12 -13.22
N THR A 146 17.17 0.47 -14.36
CA THR A 146 17.07 1.17 -15.65
C THR A 146 15.77 1.96 -15.72
N TRP A 147 14.65 1.44 -15.20
CA TRP A 147 13.40 2.21 -15.07
C TRP A 147 13.56 3.42 -14.15
N ASP A 148 14.25 3.28 -13.02
CA ASP A 148 14.53 4.36 -12.08
C ASP A 148 15.43 5.42 -12.73
N TYR A 149 16.50 4.99 -13.39
CA TYR A 149 17.39 5.86 -14.12
C TYR A 149 16.69 6.58 -15.28
N ARG A 150 15.79 5.90 -16.00
CA ARG A 150 14.95 6.54 -17.03
C ARG A 150 14.09 7.65 -16.42
N ARG A 151 13.44 7.41 -15.27
CA ARG A 151 12.66 8.45 -14.57
C ARG A 151 13.52 9.64 -14.16
N PHE A 152 14.76 9.40 -13.69
CA PHE A 152 15.73 10.46 -13.44
C PHE A 152 16.04 11.25 -14.73
N VAL A 153 16.37 10.59 -15.84
CA VAL A 153 16.67 11.25 -17.12
C VAL A 153 15.46 12.05 -17.63
N VAL A 154 14.25 11.50 -17.55
CA VAL A 154 12.99 12.17 -17.91
C VAL A 154 12.75 13.41 -17.04
N GLN A 155 13.05 13.34 -15.74
CA GLN A 155 12.92 14.50 -14.85
C GLN A 155 13.88 15.65 -15.22
N GLN A 156 15.08 15.33 -15.71
CA GLN A 156 16.07 16.33 -16.16
C GLN A 156 15.76 16.87 -17.55
N TYR A 157 15.45 16.00 -18.51
CA TYR A 157 15.21 16.32 -19.91
C TYR A 157 13.82 16.90 -20.18
N LYS A 158 12.83 16.51 -19.36
CA LYS A 158 11.41 16.88 -19.47
C LYS A 158 10.83 16.66 -20.89
N PRO A 159 10.92 15.44 -21.45
CA PRO A 159 10.19 15.14 -22.68
C PRO A 159 8.67 15.31 -22.44
N PRO A 160 7.88 15.51 -23.50
CA PRO A 160 6.42 15.47 -23.38
C PRO A 160 5.98 14.20 -22.65
N LEU A 161 5.13 14.34 -21.63
CA LEU A 161 4.64 13.22 -20.84
C LEU A 161 3.94 12.15 -21.70
N LYS A 162 3.35 12.59 -22.82
CA LYS A 162 2.75 11.72 -23.83
C LYS A 162 3.76 10.76 -24.46
N ASP A 163 4.99 11.20 -24.72
CA ASP A 163 6.03 10.36 -25.32
C ASP A 163 6.40 9.20 -24.38
N GLU A 164 6.49 9.47 -23.08
CA GLU A 164 6.74 8.43 -22.06
C GLU A 164 5.55 7.50 -21.87
N PHE A 165 4.33 8.02 -21.99
CA PHE A 165 3.12 7.19 -21.98
C PHE A 165 3.09 6.24 -23.19
N ASP A 166 3.39 6.76 -24.39
CA ASP A 166 3.44 5.97 -25.62
C ASP A 166 4.59 4.95 -25.57
N PHE A 167 5.73 5.29 -24.97
CA PHE A 167 6.80 4.34 -24.67
C PHE A 167 6.32 3.16 -23.82
N THR A 168 5.47 3.38 -22.80
CA THR A 168 4.90 2.24 -22.04
C THR A 168 3.99 1.38 -22.89
N THR A 169 3.23 1.98 -23.81
CA THR A 169 2.39 1.25 -24.76
C THR A 169 3.25 0.32 -25.62
N GLU A 170 4.35 0.83 -26.18
CA GLU A 170 5.31 0.03 -26.96
C GLU A 170 5.86 -1.14 -26.14
N LYS A 171 6.27 -0.90 -24.89
CA LYS A 171 6.80 -1.95 -24.01
C LYS A 171 5.77 -3.02 -23.67
N LEU A 172 4.50 -2.64 -23.53
CA LEU A 172 3.41 -3.60 -23.28
C LEU A 172 3.06 -4.42 -24.53
N TYR A 173 3.17 -3.83 -25.73
CA TYR A 173 3.02 -4.59 -26.98
C TYR A 173 4.19 -5.54 -27.24
N GLU A 174 5.42 -5.16 -26.85
CA GLU A 174 6.58 -6.06 -26.88
C GLU A 174 6.42 -7.21 -25.87
N ASN A 175 5.98 -6.90 -24.65
CA ASN A 175 5.69 -7.89 -23.62
C ASN A 175 4.64 -7.38 -22.61
N PHE A 176 3.42 -7.92 -22.71
CA PHE A 176 2.33 -7.54 -21.81
C PHE A 176 2.54 -8.03 -20.38
N SER A 177 3.51 -8.91 -20.11
CA SER A 177 3.89 -9.33 -18.76
C SER A 177 4.91 -8.42 -18.08
N ASN A 178 5.24 -7.29 -18.69
CA ASN A 178 6.15 -6.32 -18.11
C ASN A 178 5.46 -5.47 -17.02
N TYR A 179 5.51 -5.95 -15.77
CA TYR A 179 4.98 -5.23 -14.62
C TYR A 179 5.55 -3.81 -14.45
N SER A 180 6.82 -3.59 -14.82
CA SER A 180 7.45 -2.27 -14.72
C SER A 180 6.81 -1.27 -15.69
N ALA A 181 6.44 -1.71 -16.90
CA ALA A 181 5.72 -0.89 -17.87
C ALA A 181 4.30 -0.56 -17.38
N TRP A 182 3.55 -1.55 -16.88
CA TRP A 182 2.23 -1.31 -16.26
C TRP A 182 2.30 -0.32 -15.09
N HIS A 183 3.27 -0.51 -14.20
CA HIS A 183 3.46 0.39 -13.06
C HIS A 183 3.77 1.80 -13.53
N TYR A 184 4.69 1.97 -14.48
CA TYR A 184 5.07 3.29 -14.96
C TYR A 184 3.91 3.99 -15.68
N ARG A 185 3.16 3.23 -16.51
CA ARG A 185 1.93 3.69 -17.16
C ARG A 185 0.91 4.20 -16.15
N SER A 186 0.70 3.49 -15.03
CA SER A 186 -0.25 3.88 -13.98
C SER A 186 0.03 5.28 -13.40
N LYS A 187 1.29 5.72 -13.38
CA LYS A 187 1.68 7.03 -12.85
C LYS A 187 1.37 8.15 -13.83
N MET A 188 1.67 7.93 -15.12
CA MET A 188 1.46 8.93 -16.17
C MET A 188 -0.01 9.11 -16.50
N LEU A 189 -0.79 8.03 -16.44
CA LEU A 189 -2.22 8.06 -16.77
C LEU A 189 -3.00 9.01 -15.86
N VAL A 190 -2.69 9.03 -14.56
CA VAL A 190 -3.33 9.93 -13.57
C VAL A 190 -3.03 11.41 -13.84
N GLU A 191 -1.84 11.70 -14.38
CA GLU A 191 -1.42 13.08 -14.67
C GLU A 191 -1.94 13.56 -16.03
N LEU A 192 -1.98 12.67 -17.03
CA LEU A 192 -2.44 13.01 -18.39
C LEU A 192 -3.96 13.13 -18.49
N TYR A 193 -4.69 12.28 -17.76
CA TYR A 193 -6.14 12.11 -17.95
C TYR A 193 -6.89 12.10 -16.62
N PRO A 194 -6.71 13.10 -15.73
CA PRO A 194 -7.33 13.09 -14.41
C PRO A 194 -8.87 13.13 -14.50
N ASP A 195 -9.56 12.40 -13.62
CA ASP A 195 -11.01 12.57 -13.46
C ASP A 195 -11.28 13.88 -12.71
N LEU A 196 -11.84 14.87 -13.42
CA LEU A 196 -12.17 16.19 -12.86
C LEU A 196 -13.56 16.23 -12.22
N GLU A 197 -14.43 15.25 -12.50
CA GLU A 197 -15.85 15.33 -12.15
C GLU A 197 -16.29 14.37 -11.03
N ALA A 198 -15.57 13.27 -10.73
CA ALA A 198 -15.65 12.61 -9.41
C ALA A 198 -14.77 11.36 -9.27
N GLY A 199 -14.06 11.29 -8.14
CA GLY A 199 -13.87 10.03 -7.41
C GLY A 199 -12.96 8.97 -8.03
N ARG A 200 -12.35 9.17 -9.19
CA ARG A 200 -11.42 8.20 -9.82
C ARG A 200 -10.07 8.86 -10.12
N PRO A 201 -9.04 8.07 -10.44
CA PRO A 201 -7.76 8.64 -10.83
C PRO A 201 -7.76 9.15 -12.27
N ILE A 202 -8.66 8.62 -13.12
CA ILE A 202 -8.64 8.79 -14.57
C ILE A 202 -10.05 8.94 -15.15
N GLU A 203 -10.16 9.71 -16.24
CA GLU A 203 -11.42 9.94 -16.95
C GLU A 203 -12.03 8.67 -17.57
N ASP A 204 -13.35 8.67 -17.80
CA ASP A 204 -14.12 7.49 -18.23
C ASP A 204 -13.64 6.87 -19.55
N SER A 205 -13.30 7.69 -20.55
CA SER A 205 -12.82 7.25 -21.86
C SER A 205 -11.56 6.40 -21.74
N HIS A 206 -10.57 6.90 -20.98
CA HIS A 206 -9.31 6.19 -20.78
C HIS A 206 -9.46 5.04 -19.81
N HIS A 207 -10.31 5.15 -18.79
CA HIS A 207 -10.59 4.03 -17.92
C HIS A 207 -11.14 2.83 -18.70
N ARG A 208 -12.12 3.06 -19.58
CA ARG A 208 -12.64 2.01 -20.46
C ARG A 208 -11.56 1.45 -21.38
N HIS A 209 -10.77 2.31 -22.02
CA HIS A 209 -9.69 1.87 -22.91
C HIS A 209 -8.65 0.99 -22.20
N GLU A 210 -8.22 1.38 -20.98
CA GLU A 210 -7.26 0.60 -20.20
C GLU A 210 -7.86 -0.72 -19.69
N LEU A 211 -9.16 -0.75 -19.38
CA LEU A 211 -9.87 -1.98 -19.06
C LEU A 211 -9.88 -2.94 -20.27
N GLU A 212 -10.12 -2.45 -21.48
CA GLU A 212 -10.06 -3.25 -22.72
C GLU A 212 -8.62 -3.77 -23.00
N LEU A 213 -7.61 -2.92 -22.78
CA LEU A 213 -6.20 -3.27 -22.93
C LEU A 213 -5.79 -4.38 -21.96
N VAL A 214 -6.12 -4.22 -20.67
CA VAL A 214 -5.73 -5.20 -19.64
C VAL A 214 -6.50 -6.51 -19.78
N GLN A 215 -7.74 -6.47 -20.26
CA GLN A 215 -8.48 -7.69 -20.62
C GLN A 215 -7.74 -8.45 -21.72
N SER A 216 -7.33 -7.77 -22.79
CA SER A 216 -6.61 -8.43 -23.88
C SER A 216 -5.34 -9.12 -23.40
N ALA A 217 -4.58 -8.49 -22.50
CA ALA A 217 -3.39 -9.08 -21.88
C ALA A 217 -3.72 -10.28 -20.98
N ALA A 218 -4.63 -10.11 -20.02
CA ALA A 218 -4.98 -11.13 -19.03
C ALA A 218 -5.62 -12.38 -19.64
N PHE A 219 -6.33 -12.25 -20.77
CA PHE A 219 -6.94 -13.39 -21.45
C PHE A 219 -6.00 -14.04 -22.48
N THR A 220 -4.91 -13.37 -22.86
CA THR A 220 -3.85 -13.97 -23.70
C THR A 220 -2.96 -14.91 -22.88
N ASP A 221 -2.67 -14.54 -21.63
CA ASP A 221 -1.96 -15.40 -20.66
C ASP A 221 -2.56 -15.21 -19.25
N PRO A 222 -3.54 -16.06 -18.87
CA PRO A 222 -4.19 -16.00 -17.56
C PRO A 222 -3.27 -16.21 -16.36
N ASP A 223 -2.09 -16.83 -16.56
CA ASP A 223 -1.11 -17.04 -15.49
C ASP A 223 -0.26 -15.78 -15.21
N ASP A 224 -0.21 -14.82 -16.14
CA ASP A 224 0.50 -13.56 -15.93
C ASP A 224 -0.19 -12.67 -14.92
N THR A 225 0.45 -12.53 -13.76
CA THR A 225 -0.05 -11.71 -12.67
C THR A 225 -0.08 -10.21 -12.97
N SER A 226 0.74 -9.73 -13.91
CA SER A 226 1.00 -8.30 -14.10
C SER A 226 -0.26 -7.55 -14.56
N ALA A 227 -0.94 -8.09 -15.57
CA ALA A 227 -2.21 -7.57 -16.06
C ALA A 227 -3.28 -7.59 -14.95
N TRP A 228 -3.41 -8.70 -14.20
CA TRP A 228 -4.39 -8.79 -13.11
C TRP A 228 -4.16 -7.75 -12.00
N PHE A 229 -2.90 -7.47 -11.64
CA PHE A 229 -2.60 -6.42 -10.66
C PHE A 229 -2.87 -5.02 -11.20
N TYR A 230 -2.59 -4.75 -12.48
CA TYR A 230 -2.93 -3.48 -13.11
C TYR A 230 -4.45 -3.27 -13.19
N GLN A 231 -5.20 -4.32 -13.54
CA GLN A 231 -6.66 -4.30 -13.54
C GLN A 231 -7.21 -3.99 -12.14
N ARG A 232 -6.68 -4.63 -11.10
CA ARG A 232 -7.07 -4.30 -9.72
C ARG A 232 -6.75 -2.87 -9.33
N TRP A 233 -5.70 -2.28 -9.87
CA TRP A 233 -5.40 -0.87 -9.66
C TRP A 233 -6.45 0.02 -10.35
N LEU A 234 -6.85 -0.27 -11.60
CA LEU A 234 -7.91 0.46 -12.31
C LEU A 234 -9.23 0.47 -11.51
N LEU A 235 -9.65 -0.70 -11.00
CA LEU A 235 -10.84 -0.83 -10.14
C LEU A 235 -10.61 -0.26 -8.73
N GLY A 236 -9.36 -0.31 -8.28
CA GLY A 236 -8.86 -0.02 -6.95
C GLY A 236 -8.86 1.46 -6.61
N ALA A 237 -8.59 2.29 -7.60
CA ALA A 237 -8.10 3.63 -7.40
C ALA A 237 -9.24 4.69 -7.36
N VAL A 238 -10.48 4.24 -7.15
CA VAL A 238 -11.60 5.12 -6.82
C VAL A 238 -11.36 5.76 -5.44
N LYS A 239 -11.27 7.09 -5.39
CA LYS A 239 -11.15 7.89 -4.17
C LYS A 239 -12.43 7.76 -3.35
N GLU A 240 -12.30 7.20 -2.15
CA GLU A 240 -13.37 7.20 -1.16
C GLU A 240 -13.47 8.57 -0.49
N ALA A 241 -14.64 9.21 -0.61
CA ALA A 241 -14.92 10.49 0.04
C ALA A 241 -14.76 10.36 1.56
N THR A 242 -14.15 11.36 2.18
CA THR A 242 -14.09 11.44 3.65
C THR A 242 -15.47 11.72 4.20
N GLN A 243 -15.93 10.95 5.19
CA GLN A 243 -17.22 11.18 5.84
C GLN A 243 -17.17 10.80 7.33
N VAL A 244 -17.96 11.52 8.12
CA VAL A 244 -18.30 11.13 9.49
C VAL A 244 -19.36 10.04 9.41
N VAL A 245 -19.12 8.90 10.07
CA VAL A 245 -20.03 7.75 10.06
C VAL A 245 -20.89 7.68 11.31
N VAL A 246 -20.33 8.04 12.46
CA VAL A 246 -21.03 8.06 13.76
C VAL A 246 -20.54 9.23 14.59
N CYS A 247 -21.47 9.88 15.30
CA CYS A 247 -21.17 10.74 16.43
C CYS A 247 -21.94 10.23 17.64
N ARG A 248 -21.28 10.04 18.79
CA ARG A 248 -21.94 9.78 20.07
C ARG A 248 -21.50 10.82 21.08
N VAL A 249 -22.46 11.51 21.67
CA VAL A 249 -22.27 12.52 22.71
C VAL A 249 -22.88 12.00 24.01
N SER A 250 -22.13 12.01 25.10
CA SER A 250 -22.62 11.64 26.43
C SER A 250 -21.84 12.39 27.51
N PRO A 251 -22.38 12.53 28.75
CA PRO A 251 -21.70 13.24 29.83
C PRO A 251 -20.31 12.70 30.17
N LYS A 252 -20.06 11.42 29.87
CA LYS A 252 -18.78 10.77 30.18
C LYS A 252 -17.76 10.91 29.05
N LYS A 253 -18.23 10.92 27.80
CA LYS A 253 -17.37 10.78 26.62
C LYS A 253 -18.13 11.17 25.36
N THR A 254 -17.47 11.92 24.49
CA THR A 254 -17.92 12.15 23.12
C THR A 254 -16.94 11.52 22.14
N THR A 255 -17.46 10.83 21.13
CA THR A 255 -16.65 10.20 20.09
C THR A 255 -17.21 10.49 18.70
N VAL A 256 -16.32 10.67 17.73
CA VAL A 256 -16.65 10.86 16.33
C VAL A 256 -15.86 9.87 15.49
N ALA A 257 -16.57 9.02 14.77
CA ALA A 257 -16.03 8.00 13.90
C ALA A 257 -16.04 8.47 12.44
N MET A 258 -14.95 8.18 11.73
CA MET A 258 -14.74 8.47 10.32
C MET A 258 -14.76 7.17 9.51
N ASN A 259 -15.13 7.22 8.24
CA ASN A 259 -15.06 6.03 7.38
C ASN A 259 -13.62 5.55 7.13
N LYS A 260 -12.65 6.45 7.20
CA LYS A 260 -11.20 6.19 7.01
C LYS A 260 -10.37 6.96 8.04
N ASN A 261 -9.09 6.61 8.14
CA ASN A 261 -8.17 7.32 9.04
C ASN A 261 -7.94 8.76 8.56
N VAL A 262 -8.11 9.73 9.46
CA VAL A 262 -7.84 11.17 9.23
C VAL A 262 -6.87 11.69 10.28
N SER A 263 -6.24 12.84 10.04
CA SER A 263 -5.31 13.46 11.01
C SER A 263 -6.04 14.27 12.08
N LYS A 264 -5.32 14.59 13.18
CA LYS A 264 -5.82 15.52 14.21
C LYS A 264 -6.16 16.89 13.62
N ASP A 265 -5.29 17.42 12.77
CA ASP A 265 -5.49 18.72 12.10
C ASP A 265 -6.75 18.72 11.24
N PHE A 266 -7.07 17.58 10.62
CA PHE A 266 -8.28 17.42 9.84
C PHE A 266 -9.54 17.55 10.71
N VAL A 267 -9.65 16.78 11.80
CA VAL A 267 -10.84 16.88 12.68
C VAL A 267 -10.95 18.24 13.36
N GLN A 268 -9.82 18.85 13.72
CA GLN A 268 -9.78 20.20 14.30
C GLN A 268 -10.21 21.30 13.33
N SER A 269 -9.94 21.16 12.04
CA SER A 269 -10.31 22.17 11.04
C SER A 269 -11.69 21.95 10.45
N LYS A 270 -12.11 20.69 10.23
CA LYS A 270 -13.29 20.33 9.41
C LYS A 270 -14.51 19.88 10.21
N ILE A 271 -14.40 19.63 11.52
CA ILE A 271 -15.52 19.14 12.35
C ILE A 271 -15.87 20.13 13.46
N ARG A 272 -17.16 20.43 13.61
CA ARG A 272 -17.70 21.23 14.73
C ARG A 272 -18.88 20.50 15.35
N ILE A 273 -18.96 20.49 16.67
CA ILE A 273 -20.11 19.96 17.41
C ILE A 273 -20.92 21.16 17.93
N MET A 274 -22.23 21.08 17.79
CA MET A 274 -23.18 22.15 18.10
C MET A 274 -24.19 21.65 19.12
N PHE A 275 -24.40 22.40 20.20
CA PHE A 275 -25.51 22.25 21.13
C PHE A 275 -26.44 23.44 21.00
N ASN A 276 -27.71 23.23 20.68
CA ASN A 276 -28.71 24.29 20.46
C ASN A 276 -28.18 25.38 19.50
N ASP A 277 -27.61 24.93 18.37
CA ASP A 277 -26.99 25.77 17.34
C ASP A 277 -25.82 26.67 17.81
N THR A 278 -25.19 26.33 18.94
CA THR A 278 -23.96 26.97 19.43
C THR A 278 -22.79 25.99 19.40
N CYS A 279 -21.64 26.40 18.85
CA CYS A 279 -20.41 25.59 18.88
C CYS A 279 -20.00 25.29 20.32
N VAL A 280 -19.67 24.04 20.60
CA VAL A 280 -19.06 23.66 21.87
C VAL A 280 -17.54 23.64 21.77
N ASP A 281 -16.89 24.05 22.86
CA ASP A 281 -15.44 24.01 22.99
C ASP A 281 -14.99 22.67 23.59
N GLY A 282 -13.81 22.23 23.18
CA GLY A 282 -13.25 20.97 23.61
C GLY A 282 -11.98 20.60 22.87
N GLU A 283 -11.34 19.52 23.31
CA GLU A 283 -10.07 19.05 22.78
C GLU A 283 -10.19 17.70 22.08
N TRP A 284 -9.53 17.57 20.92
CA TRP A 284 -9.48 16.33 20.16
C TRP A 284 -8.32 15.44 20.59
N THR A 285 -8.63 14.19 20.90
CA THR A 285 -7.65 13.14 21.21
C THR A 285 -7.88 11.89 20.34
N SER A 286 -6.77 11.25 19.95
CA SER A 286 -6.78 10.03 19.14
C SER A 286 -7.18 8.84 20.02
N CYS A 287 -8.08 7.98 19.54
CA CYS A 287 -8.53 6.81 20.30
C CYS A 287 -7.42 5.75 20.42
N THR A 288 -6.61 5.60 19.37
CA THR A 288 -5.53 4.61 19.28
C THR A 288 -4.17 5.17 19.70
N GLY A 289 -4.07 6.50 19.88
CA GLY A 289 -2.80 7.21 20.13
C GLY A 289 -1.97 7.48 18.87
N ASN A 290 -2.49 7.16 17.68
CA ASN A 290 -1.83 7.40 16.41
C ASN A 290 -2.09 8.82 15.88
N ASN A 291 -1.19 9.32 15.02
CA ASN A 291 -1.35 10.61 14.32
C ASN A 291 -2.52 10.64 13.35
N PHE A 292 -2.92 9.47 12.84
CA PHE A 292 -4.08 9.26 11.98
C PHE A 292 -4.97 8.20 12.61
N ASP A 293 -6.24 8.50 12.77
CA ASP A 293 -7.22 7.62 13.40
C ASP A 293 -8.58 7.72 12.71
N ASN A 294 -9.38 6.65 12.80
CA ASN A 294 -10.76 6.63 12.34
C ASN A 294 -11.76 6.81 13.49
N LEU A 295 -11.31 6.83 14.74
CA LEU A 295 -12.13 7.22 15.88
C LEU A 295 -11.42 8.29 16.71
N TRP A 296 -12.11 9.40 16.91
CA TRP A 296 -11.61 10.54 17.66
C TRP A 296 -12.47 10.76 18.90
N ILE A 297 -11.83 11.06 20.01
CA ILE A 297 -12.48 11.46 21.26
C ILE A 297 -12.46 12.99 21.30
N TYR A 298 -13.60 13.58 21.66
CA TYR A 298 -13.73 15.01 21.83
C TYR A 298 -14.10 15.32 23.28
N ASP A 299 -13.16 15.91 24.01
CA ASP A 299 -13.34 16.24 25.42
C ASP A 299 -14.08 17.58 25.53
N ILE A 300 -15.41 17.50 25.60
CA ILE A 300 -16.31 18.66 25.66
C ILE A 300 -16.21 19.31 27.05
N HIS A 301 -15.99 20.62 27.09
CA HIS A 301 -15.94 21.38 28.35
C HIS A 301 -17.34 21.81 28.85
N ASN A 302 -18.31 21.90 27.95
CA ASN A 302 -19.69 22.25 28.25
C ASN A 302 -20.46 21.10 28.93
N ALA A 303 -21.36 21.44 29.85
CA ALA A 303 -22.25 20.45 30.46
C ALA A 303 -23.25 19.90 29.44
N ILE A 304 -23.50 18.59 29.48
CA ILE A 304 -24.44 17.89 28.60
C ILE A 304 -25.72 17.62 29.39
N THR A 305 -26.82 18.29 29.02
CA THR A 305 -28.13 18.18 29.66
C THR A 305 -29.12 17.36 28.82
N ASP A 306 -30.29 17.08 29.38
CA ASP A 306 -31.28 16.12 28.88
C ASP A 306 -32.21 16.65 27.76
N ASP A 307 -32.10 17.92 27.36
CA ASP A 307 -32.94 18.52 26.29
C ASP A 307 -32.10 19.34 25.28
N LEU A 308 -30.95 18.82 24.86
CA LEU A 308 -30.09 19.46 23.87
C LEU A 308 -30.46 19.03 22.44
N ASP A 309 -30.52 19.99 21.53
CA ASP A 309 -30.41 19.72 20.09
C ASP A 309 -28.92 19.58 19.74
N VAL A 310 -28.50 18.35 19.44
CA VAL A 310 -27.10 18.01 19.16
C VAL A 310 -26.91 17.78 17.67
N LYS A 311 -26.03 18.58 17.05
CA LYS A 311 -25.65 18.46 15.64
C LYS A 311 -24.14 18.42 15.50
N LEU A 312 -23.66 17.70 14.49
CA LEU A 312 -22.27 17.75 14.06
C LEU A 312 -22.24 18.36 12.65
N LEU A 313 -21.41 19.38 12.47
CA LEU A 313 -21.10 19.97 11.17
C LEU A 313 -19.77 19.38 10.69
N PHE A 314 -19.76 18.88 9.46
CA PHE A 314 -18.59 18.31 8.82
C PHE A 314 -18.40 18.95 7.45
N GLU A 315 -17.23 19.53 7.22
CA GLU A 315 -16.85 20.05 5.90
C GLU A 315 -16.14 18.96 5.10
N ASP A 316 -16.74 18.58 3.96
CA ASP A 316 -16.25 17.47 3.14
C ASP A 316 -15.04 17.83 2.26
N ASP A 317 -14.59 16.88 1.44
CA ASP A 317 -13.43 17.06 0.56
C ASP A 317 -13.62 18.18 -0.49
N ASN A 318 -14.87 18.62 -0.74
CA ASN A 318 -15.23 19.71 -1.65
C ASN A 318 -15.48 21.04 -0.92
N ASN A 319 -15.25 21.08 0.40
CA ASN A 319 -15.60 22.18 1.30
C ASN A 319 -17.11 22.46 1.41
N GLU A 320 -17.95 21.46 1.14
CA GLU A 320 -19.38 21.56 1.42
C GLU A 320 -19.67 21.12 2.86
N THR A 321 -20.54 21.87 3.55
CA THR A 321 -20.91 21.56 4.94
C THR A 321 -22.06 20.55 4.98
N GLN A 322 -21.76 19.37 5.50
CA GLN A 322 -22.71 18.30 5.82
C GLN A 322 -23.17 18.44 7.28
N VAL A 323 -24.45 18.21 7.54
CA VAL A 323 -25.04 18.27 8.89
C VAL A 323 -25.48 16.88 9.33
N LEU A 324 -24.94 16.41 10.45
CA LEU A 324 -25.34 15.16 11.09
C LEU A 324 -26.13 15.46 12.37
N SER A 325 -27.44 15.25 12.32
CA SER A 325 -28.31 15.39 13.50
C SER A 325 -28.24 14.16 14.41
N CYS A 326 -28.05 14.38 15.71
CA CYS A 326 -28.00 13.32 16.70
C CYS A 326 -29.37 13.12 17.37
N LYS A 327 -29.82 11.87 17.46
CA LYS A 327 -31.06 11.50 18.16
C LYS A 327 -30.76 11.19 19.62
N ARG A 328 -31.63 11.65 20.53
CA ARG A 328 -31.56 11.28 21.95
C ARG A 328 -31.86 9.79 22.11
N LEU A 329 -31.00 9.06 22.80
CA LEU A 329 -31.15 7.64 23.09
C LEU A 329 -31.70 7.41 24.51
N ASP A 330 -30.93 7.82 25.52
CA ASP A 330 -31.29 7.71 26.94
C ASP A 330 -30.59 8.81 27.75
N GLY A 331 -31.34 9.46 28.64
CA GLY A 331 -30.90 10.64 29.39
C GLY A 331 -30.17 11.66 28.52
N CYS A 332 -28.96 12.05 28.94
CA CYS A 332 -28.09 12.99 28.24
C CYS A 332 -27.24 12.34 27.11
N THR A 333 -27.66 11.21 26.54
CA THR A 333 -26.91 10.51 25.48
C THR A 333 -27.55 10.73 24.11
N TYR A 334 -26.74 11.17 23.15
CA TYR A 334 -27.17 11.47 21.78
C TYR A 334 -26.31 10.72 20.78
N VAL A 335 -26.92 10.16 19.72
CA VAL A 335 -26.22 9.43 18.67
C VAL A 335 -26.68 9.91 17.29
N GLY A 336 -25.73 10.34 16.47
CA GLY A 336 -25.92 10.63 15.05
C GLY A 336 -25.25 9.57 14.19
N LYS A 337 -25.96 9.07 13.18
CA LYS A 337 -25.43 8.15 12.16
C LYS A 337 -25.66 8.76 10.78
N SER A 338 -24.63 8.80 9.94
CA SER A 338 -24.79 9.19 8.54
C SER A 338 -25.29 8.01 7.71
N LYS A 339 -25.78 8.29 6.51
CA LYS A 339 -26.03 7.23 5.52
C LYS A 339 -24.70 6.69 5.03
N ILE A 340 -24.58 5.37 4.96
CA ILE A 340 -23.33 4.73 4.57
C ILE A 340 -23.48 4.03 3.22
N SER A 341 -22.40 4.04 2.44
CA SER A 341 -22.28 3.23 1.23
C SER A 341 -20.84 2.73 1.12
N PHE A 342 -20.70 1.43 0.94
CA PHE A 342 -19.42 0.79 0.62
C PHE A 342 -19.24 0.61 -0.90
N GLN A 343 -20.29 0.90 -1.68
CA GLN A 343 -20.22 0.76 -3.12
C GLN A 343 -19.43 1.92 -3.72
N ARG A 344 -18.40 1.56 -4.50
CA ARG A 344 -17.65 2.51 -5.31
C ARG A 344 -18.51 2.99 -6.46
N GLN A 345 -18.53 4.30 -6.67
CA GLN A 345 -19.32 4.90 -7.74
C GLN A 345 -18.55 4.83 -9.06
N TYR A 346 -18.95 3.89 -9.92
CA TYR A 346 -18.49 3.80 -11.29
C TYR A 346 -19.52 4.41 -12.24
N SER A 347 -19.04 5.05 -13.30
CA SER A 347 -19.90 5.60 -14.35
C SER A 347 -20.56 4.46 -15.12
N LYS A 348 -21.69 4.75 -15.76
CA LYS A 348 -22.41 3.76 -16.57
C LYS A 348 -21.52 3.12 -17.65
N PRO A 349 -20.70 3.85 -18.42
CA PRO A 349 -19.80 3.24 -19.41
C PRO A 349 -18.80 2.25 -18.80
N VAL A 350 -18.27 2.56 -17.61
CA VAL A 350 -17.34 1.66 -16.90
C VAL A 350 -18.09 0.41 -16.44
N ILE A 351 -19.27 0.55 -15.82
CA ILE A 351 -20.10 -0.59 -15.39
C ILE A 351 -20.44 -1.51 -16.57
N ASP A 352 -20.79 -0.93 -17.72
CA ASP A 352 -21.12 -1.71 -18.92
C ASP A 352 -19.90 -2.53 -19.42
N GLU A 353 -18.69 -1.96 -19.37
CA GLU A 353 -17.47 -2.70 -19.69
C GLU A 353 -17.16 -3.77 -18.63
N LEU A 354 -17.34 -3.50 -17.33
CA LEU A 354 -17.15 -4.50 -16.28
C LEU A 354 -18.07 -5.71 -16.45
N LYS A 355 -19.33 -5.50 -16.87
CA LYS A 355 -20.27 -6.60 -17.17
C LYS A 355 -19.78 -7.47 -18.32
N LYS A 356 -19.29 -6.86 -19.40
CA LYS A 356 -18.70 -7.59 -20.54
C LYS A 356 -17.47 -8.39 -20.13
N GLN A 357 -16.61 -7.84 -19.28
CA GLN A 357 -15.44 -8.56 -18.77
C GLN A 357 -15.84 -9.68 -17.79
N LEU A 358 -16.86 -9.47 -16.96
CA LEU A 358 -17.42 -10.50 -16.09
C LEU A 358 -17.92 -11.71 -16.91
N ASP A 359 -18.63 -11.47 -18.01
CA ASP A 359 -19.07 -12.53 -18.90
C ASP A 359 -17.89 -13.28 -19.53
N SER A 360 -16.84 -12.54 -19.90
CA SER A 360 -15.60 -13.14 -20.41
C SER A 360 -14.90 -14.00 -19.35
N CYS A 361 -14.82 -13.53 -18.10
CA CYS A 361 -14.26 -14.30 -16.99
C CYS A 361 -15.08 -15.56 -16.71
N ARG A 362 -16.41 -15.50 -16.80
CA ARG A 362 -17.27 -16.69 -16.66
C ARG A 362 -16.98 -17.72 -17.75
N GLN A 363 -16.88 -17.28 -19.00
CA GLN A 363 -16.49 -18.17 -20.11
C GLN A 363 -15.12 -18.80 -19.87
N LEU A 364 -14.13 -18.02 -19.41
CA LEU A 364 -12.80 -18.56 -19.10
C LEU A 364 -12.86 -19.58 -17.96
N LEU A 365 -13.67 -19.36 -16.92
CA LEU A 365 -13.88 -20.32 -15.83
C LEU A 365 -14.59 -21.61 -16.27
N ASP A 366 -15.38 -21.57 -17.35
CA ASP A 366 -15.96 -22.79 -17.92
C ASP A 366 -14.87 -23.71 -18.51
N PHE A 367 -13.76 -23.14 -19.01
CA PHE A 367 -12.60 -23.88 -19.51
C PHE A 367 -11.56 -24.17 -18.41
N GLU A 368 -11.32 -23.21 -17.51
CA GLU A 368 -10.31 -23.26 -16.46
C GLU A 368 -10.94 -22.94 -15.08
N PRO A 369 -11.70 -23.89 -14.50
CA PRO A 369 -12.46 -23.65 -13.27
C PRO A 369 -11.57 -23.35 -12.06
N ASP A 370 -10.32 -23.82 -12.08
CA ASP A 370 -9.36 -23.64 -11.00
C ASP A 370 -8.45 -22.41 -11.20
N SER A 371 -8.71 -21.58 -12.21
CA SER A 371 -7.94 -20.36 -12.46
C SER A 371 -8.17 -19.33 -11.35
N LYS A 372 -7.27 -19.32 -10.36
CA LYS A 372 -7.38 -18.48 -9.15
C LYS A 372 -7.47 -16.98 -9.48
N TRP A 373 -6.80 -16.53 -10.53
CA TRP A 373 -6.80 -15.11 -10.91
C TRP A 373 -8.14 -14.73 -11.50
N THR A 374 -8.66 -15.53 -12.43
CA THR A 374 -9.99 -15.35 -13.01
C THR A 374 -11.09 -15.43 -11.95
N LEU A 375 -11.02 -16.40 -11.02
CA LEU A 375 -11.95 -16.50 -9.90
C LEU A 375 -11.94 -15.23 -9.04
N LEU A 376 -10.75 -14.78 -8.63
CA LEU A 376 -10.61 -13.61 -7.78
C LEU A 376 -11.06 -12.33 -8.49
N THR A 377 -10.71 -12.15 -9.77
CA THR A 377 -11.20 -11.03 -10.57
C THR A 377 -12.72 -11.07 -10.71
N THR A 378 -13.31 -12.25 -10.94
CA THR A 378 -14.77 -12.43 -10.98
C THR A 378 -15.42 -11.91 -9.70
N THR A 379 -14.89 -12.27 -8.53
CA THR A 379 -15.43 -11.76 -7.24
C THR A 379 -15.34 -10.25 -7.11
N ILE A 380 -14.26 -9.64 -7.62
CA ILE A 380 -14.07 -8.20 -7.58
C ILE A 380 -15.06 -7.51 -8.53
N PHE A 381 -15.27 -8.03 -9.74
CA PHE A 381 -16.26 -7.49 -10.68
C PHE A 381 -17.68 -7.57 -10.14
N LEU A 382 -18.08 -8.72 -9.60
CA LEU A 382 -19.39 -8.90 -8.97
C LEU A 382 -19.61 -7.85 -7.87
N HIS A 383 -18.61 -7.66 -7.00
CA HIS A 383 -18.66 -6.65 -5.94
C HIS A 383 -18.66 -5.20 -6.46
N CYS A 384 -17.97 -4.90 -7.57
CA CYS A 384 -17.95 -3.56 -8.17
C CYS A 384 -19.25 -3.22 -8.92
N ILE A 385 -19.88 -4.21 -9.57
CA ILE A 385 -21.10 -4.01 -10.36
C ILE A 385 -22.30 -3.84 -9.45
N ASP A 386 -22.57 -4.83 -8.60
CA ASP A 386 -23.68 -4.81 -7.65
C ASP A 386 -23.37 -5.79 -6.51
N PRO A 387 -22.78 -5.30 -5.40
CA PRO A 387 -22.35 -6.17 -4.31
C PRO A 387 -23.53 -6.84 -3.59
N LYS A 388 -24.72 -6.23 -3.64
CA LYS A 388 -25.92 -6.77 -2.99
C LYS A 388 -26.53 -7.88 -3.84
N GLN A 389 -26.70 -7.64 -5.14
CA GLN A 389 -27.24 -8.64 -6.05
C GLN A 389 -26.36 -9.89 -6.13
N HIS A 390 -25.03 -9.71 -6.11
CA HIS A 390 -24.07 -10.79 -6.34
C HIS A 390 -23.39 -11.31 -5.07
N HIS A 391 -23.92 -11.00 -3.89
CA HIS A 391 -23.30 -11.33 -2.61
C HIS A 391 -23.01 -12.84 -2.45
N ASP A 392 -24.03 -13.68 -2.61
CA ASP A 392 -23.90 -15.13 -2.41
C ASP A 392 -22.94 -15.79 -3.43
N GLU A 393 -22.98 -15.33 -4.69
CA GLU A 393 -22.05 -15.79 -5.74
C GLU A 393 -20.61 -15.42 -5.38
N THR A 394 -20.40 -14.21 -4.87
CA THR A 394 -19.10 -13.69 -4.46
C THR A 394 -18.51 -14.52 -3.31
N ILE A 395 -19.29 -14.74 -2.24
CA ILE A 395 -18.84 -15.53 -1.08
C ILE A 395 -18.54 -16.99 -1.48
N THR A 396 -19.40 -17.60 -2.30
CA THR A 396 -19.18 -18.97 -2.81
C THR A 396 -17.85 -19.10 -3.56
N LYS A 397 -17.53 -18.14 -4.43
CA LYS A 397 -16.26 -18.13 -5.18
C LYS A 397 -15.05 -17.87 -4.28
N LEU A 398 -15.17 -17.02 -3.26
CA LEU A 398 -14.11 -16.83 -2.26
C LEU A 398 -13.85 -18.10 -1.43
N GLN A 399 -14.89 -18.86 -1.10
CA GLN A 399 -14.73 -20.16 -0.44
C GLN A 399 -14.00 -21.16 -1.34
N LEU A 400 -14.33 -21.21 -2.64
CA LEU A 400 -13.60 -22.03 -3.60
C LEU A 400 -12.12 -21.63 -3.68
N LEU A 401 -11.83 -20.32 -3.72
CA LEU A 401 -10.45 -19.80 -3.73
C LEU A 401 -9.61 -20.25 -2.53
N LYS A 402 -10.20 -20.40 -1.35
CA LYS A 402 -9.50 -20.96 -0.17
C LYS A 402 -9.00 -22.38 -0.39
N THR A 403 -9.74 -23.17 -1.17
CA THR A 403 -9.35 -24.55 -1.47
C THR A 403 -8.27 -24.63 -2.55
N ILE A 404 -8.36 -23.76 -3.57
CA ILE A 404 -7.42 -23.70 -4.69
C ILE A 404 -6.10 -23.03 -4.30
N ASP A 405 -6.14 -21.86 -3.65
CA ASP A 405 -4.95 -21.09 -3.24
C ASP A 405 -4.79 -21.09 -1.71
N LYS A 406 -4.50 -22.29 -1.17
CA LYS A 406 -4.39 -22.54 0.28
C LYS A 406 -3.41 -21.62 1.01
N LEU A 407 -2.35 -21.17 0.33
CA LEU A 407 -1.36 -20.26 0.92
C LEU A 407 -1.94 -18.86 1.19
N ARG A 408 -3.05 -18.49 0.54
CA ARG A 408 -3.78 -17.23 0.71
C ARG A 408 -5.13 -17.41 1.40
N ALA A 409 -5.43 -18.59 1.96
CA ALA A 409 -6.73 -18.87 2.59
C ALA A 409 -7.16 -17.78 3.60
N GLY A 410 -6.24 -17.31 4.45
CA GLY A 410 -6.52 -16.24 5.42
C GLY A 410 -6.87 -14.89 4.77
N TYR A 411 -6.30 -14.56 3.60
CA TYR A 411 -6.68 -13.36 2.86
C TYR A 411 -8.12 -13.43 2.35
N TYR A 412 -8.56 -14.61 1.89
CA TYR A 412 -9.95 -14.80 1.46
C TYR A 412 -10.91 -14.79 2.65
N ASP A 413 -10.54 -15.38 3.80
CA ASP A 413 -11.33 -15.30 5.03
C ASP A 413 -11.54 -13.84 5.47
N ASP A 414 -10.53 -12.99 5.35
CA ASP A 414 -10.63 -11.56 5.63
C ASP A 414 -11.55 -10.84 4.63
N LEU A 415 -11.47 -11.16 3.34
CA LEU A 415 -12.39 -10.60 2.32
C LEU A 415 -13.84 -11.01 2.54
N ILE A 416 -14.07 -12.29 2.79
CA ILE A 416 -15.39 -12.84 3.14
C ILE A 416 -15.96 -12.09 4.34
N THR A 417 -15.18 -11.99 5.42
CA THR A 417 -15.57 -11.28 6.63
C THR A 417 -15.94 -9.83 6.32
N LYS A 418 -15.08 -9.14 5.57
CA LYS A 418 -15.29 -7.74 5.17
C LYS A 418 -16.58 -7.56 4.39
N TRP A 419 -16.78 -8.32 3.32
CA TRP A 419 -17.95 -8.14 2.44
C TRP A 419 -19.25 -8.60 3.09
N ASN A 420 -19.22 -9.59 3.99
CA ASN A 420 -20.38 -9.95 4.82
C ASN A 420 -20.77 -8.81 5.76
N ILE A 421 -19.80 -8.20 6.45
CA ILE A 421 -20.04 -7.07 7.34
C ILE A 421 -20.56 -5.85 6.57
N GLU A 422 -19.96 -5.52 5.43
CA GLU A 422 -20.42 -4.42 4.57
C GLU A 422 -21.86 -4.63 4.08
N ASN A 423 -22.21 -5.86 3.68
CA ASN A 423 -23.57 -6.20 3.27
C ASN A 423 -24.57 -5.96 4.41
N VAL A 424 -24.31 -6.51 5.61
CA VAL A 424 -25.18 -6.31 6.78
C VAL A 424 -25.28 -4.85 7.20
N LEU A 425 -24.15 -4.13 7.22
CA LEU A 425 -24.13 -2.70 7.53
C LEU A 425 -24.99 -1.93 6.51
N SER A 426 -24.85 -2.19 5.22
CA SER A 426 -25.65 -1.47 4.20
C SER A 426 -27.15 -1.67 4.34
N GLU A 427 -27.61 -2.80 4.91
CA GLU A 427 -29.03 -3.09 5.10
C GLU A 427 -29.60 -2.49 6.39
N LYS A 428 -28.84 -2.58 7.48
CA LYS A 428 -29.37 -2.33 8.84
C LYS A 428 -28.86 -1.05 9.49
N TYR A 429 -27.85 -0.39 8.91
CA TYR A 429 -27.21 0.74 9.57
C TYR A 429 -28.10 1.97 9.67
N ASP A 430 -29.04 2.18 8.74
CA ASP A 430 -29.98 3.30 8.77
C ASP A 430 -31.20 3.04 9.68
N GLU A 431 -31.35 1.84 10.24
CA GLU A 431 -32.43 1.49 11.19
C GLU A 431 -32.30 2.28 12.51
N ASN A 432 -33.30 2.16 13.39
CA ASN A 432 -33.29 2.78 14.73
C ASN A 432 -31.94 2.59 15.45
N VAL A 433 -31.59 3.52 16.34
CA VAL A 433 -30.34 3.43 17.10
C VAL A 433 -30.42 2.25 18.07
N ASP A 434 -29.97 1.08 17.64
CA ASP A 434 -29.73 -0.07 18.50
C ASP A 434 -28.31 0.01 19.07
N VAL A 435 -28.20 0.04 20.39
CA VAL A 435 -26.93 0.03 21.11
C VAL A 435 -26.38 -1.38 21.34
N ASN A 436 -27.09 -2.40 20.90
CA ASN A 436 -26.65 -3.78 20.95
C ASN A 436 -26.13 -4.19 19.58
N LEU A 437 -24.83 -4.45 19.50
CA LEU A 437 -24.24 -5.12 18.36
C LEU A 437 -24.26 -6.62 18.61
N LYS A 438 -24.92 -7.37 17.73
CA LYS A 438 -24.72 -8.81 17.61
C LYS A 438 -24.49 -9.17 16.16
N ILE A 439 -23.26 -9.53 15.83
CA ILE A 439 -22.91 -9.95 14.47
C ILE A 439 -23.33 -11.41 14.30
N THR A 440 -24.48 -11.62 13.65
CA THR A 440 -24.94 -12.96 13.27
C THR A 440 -24.79 -13.10 11.75
N LEU A 441 -23.71 -13.76 11.34
CA LEU A 441 -23.42 -14.05 9.94
C LEU A 441 -23.51 -15.57 9.71
N SER A 442 -23.84 -15.97 8.48
CA SER A 442 -23.83 -17.38 8.07
C SER A 442 -22.44 -18.01 8.23
N GLU A 443 -21.39 -17.21 8.01
CA GLU A 443 -20.01 -17.62 8.18
C GLU A 443 -19.36 -16.92 9.38
N LYS A 444 -18.51 -17.65 10.10
CA LYS A 444 -17.79 -17.14 11.26
C LYS A 444 -16.71 -16.13 10.84
N ILE A 445 -16.72 -14.95 11.45
CA ILE A 445 -15.75 -13.90 11.13
C ILE A 445 -14.35 -14.21 11.68
N ALA A 446 -13.32 -13.80 10.92
CA ALA A 446 -11.91 -13.98 11.28
C ALA A 446 -11.22 -12.66 11.69
N CYS A 447 -11.76 -11.52 11.28
CA CYS A 447 -11.29 -10.17 11.60
C CYS A 447 -12.47 -9.23 11.91
N LEU A 448 -12.16 -7.97 12.29
CA LEU A 448 -13.15 -6.96 12.68
C LEU A 448 -13.03 -5.70 11.81
N PRO A 449 -13.32 -5.78 10.49
CA PRO A 449 -13.35 -4.61 9.63
C PRO A 449 -14.50 -3.69 10.05
N HIS A 450 -14.32 -2.38 9.82
CA HIS A 450 -15.37 -1.37 10.03
C HIS A 450 -15.90 -1.28 11.48
N LEU A 451 -15.11 -1.68 12.47
CA LEU A 451 -15.53 -1.68 13.87
C LEU A 451 -15.89 -0.28 14.40
N GLN A 452 -15.34 0.78 13.81
CA GLN A 452 -15.66 2.18 14.14
C GLN A 452 -17.13 2.56 13.89
N TYR A 453 -17.81 1.87 12.96
CA TYR A 453 -19.25 2.05 12.70
C TYR A 453 -20.10 1.61 13.89
N PHE A 454 -19.54 0.78 14.79
CA PHE A 454 -20.19 0.29 16.00
C PHE A 454 -19.58 0.87 17.27
N SER A 455 -18.73 1.89 17.16
CA SER A 455 -18.08 2.54 18.31
C SER A 455 -19.06 3.05 19.36
N TYR A 456 -20.30 3.34 18.96
CA TYR A 456 -21.39 3.81 19.82
C TYR A 456 -22.13 2.69 20.57
N CYS A 457 -21.90 1.41 20.30
CA CYS A 457 -22.64 0.32 20.95
C CYS A 457 -22.24 0.15 22.42
N GLU A 458 -23.21 -0.20 23.26
CA GLU A 458 -23.02 -0.49 24.69
C GLU A 458 -22.87 -2.00 24.97
N THR A 459 -23.54 -2.82 24.17
CA THR A 459 -23.42 -4.28 24.23
C THR A 459 -22.84 -4.74 22.90
N VAL A 460 -21.77 -5.53 22.95
CA VAL A 460 -21.12 -6.07 21.76
C VAL A 460 -20.95 -7.58 21.91
N ASP A 461 -21.68 -8.34 21.11
CA ASP A 461 -21.62 -9.80 21.06
C ASP A 461 -20.84 -10.24 19.81
N LEU A 462 -19.62 -10.71 20.05
CA LEU A 462 -18.69 -11.31 19.09
C LEU A 462 -18.42 -12.78 19.44
N SER A 463 -19.37 -13.44 20.13
CA SER A 463 -19.25 -14.84 20.50
C SER A 463 -19.38 -15.78 19.31
N ASN A 464 -18.85 -17.00 19.46
CA ASN A 464 -18.98 -18.09 18.51
C ASN A 464 -18.34 -17.82 17.12
N GLN A 465 -17.32 -16.96 17.06
CA GLN A 465 -16.62 -16.60 15.82
C GLN A 465 -15.27 -17.33 15.69
N ASN A 466 -14.47 -16.97 14.68
CA ASN A 466 -13.11 -17.48 14.46
C ASN A 466 -12.05 -16.45 14.88
N LEU A 467 -12.38 -15.51 15.77
CA LEU A 467 -11.48 -14.43 16.15
C LEU A 467 -10.29 -14.98 16.93
N THR A 468 -9.10 -14.48 16.60
CA THR A 468 -7.86 -14.80 17.31
C THR A 468 -7.40 -13.62 18.14
N SER A 469 -6.44 -13.81 19.05
CA SER A 469 -5.89 -12.74 19.88
C SER A 469 -5.32 -11.54 19.11
N ARG A 470 -5.09 -11.67 17.79
CA ARG A 470 -4.65 -10.58 16.92
C ARG A 470 -5.65 -9.44 16.81
N VAL A 471 -6.94 -9.70 17.02
CA VAL A 471 -7.99 -8.68 16.89
C VAL A 471 -8.14 -7.83 18.15
N LEU A 472 -7.60 -8.27 19.29
CA LEU A 472 -7.82 -7.60 20.58
C LEU A 472 -7.46 -6.11 20.56
N PRO A 473 -6.31 -5.66 19.99
CA PRO A 473 -5.99 -4.24 19.95
C PRO A 473 -7.03 -3.39 19.21
N SER A 474 -7.71 -3.95 18.20
CA SER A 474 -8.73 -3.22 17.43
C SER A 474 -9.99 -2.90 18.25
N LEU A 475 -10.25 -3.64 19.34
CA LEU A 475 -11.39 -3.41 20.23
C LEU A 475 -11.32 -2.06 20.95
N VAL A 476 -10.19 -1.35 20.88
CA VAL A 476 -10.04 -0.02 21.48
C VAL A 476 -11.07 0.96 20.93
N VAL A 477 -11.58 0.77 19.71
CA VAL A 477 -12.60 1.65 19.13
C VAL A 477 -13.99 1.50 19.79
N LEU A 478 -14.20 0.46 20.61
CA LEU A 478 -15.45 0.21 21.33
C LEU A 478 -15.52 1.03 22.63
N GLN A 479 -15.31 2.33 22.52
CA GLN A 479 -15.14 3.25 23.65
C GLN A 479 -16.35 3.40 24.57
N HIS A 480 -17.54 3.02 24.08
CA HIS A 480 -18.82 3.06 24.80
C HIS A 480 -19.33 1.68 25.21
N CYS A 481 -18.60 0.61 24.87
CA CYS A 481 -18.98 -0.75 25.23
C CYS A 481 -18.91 -0.95 26.74
N LYS A 482 -19.96 -1.54 27.30
CA LYS A 482 -20.13 -1.93 28.70
C LYS A 482 -20.13 -3.46 28.83
N VAL A 483 -20.74 -4.17 27.89
CA VAL A 483 -20.81 -5.64 27.90
C VAL A 483 -20.18 -6.16 26.62
N LEU A 484 -19.06 -6.88 26.74
CA LEU A 484 -18.36 -7.46 25.61
C LEU A 484 -18.36 -8.99 25.72
N ASN A 485 -18.94 -9.66 24.74
CA ASN A 485 -18.94 -11.12 24.67
C ASN A 485 -17.96 -11.62 23.60
N LEU A 486 -16.90 -12.31 24.03
CA LEU A 486 -15.89 -12.96 23.20
C LEU A 486 -15.89 -14.49 23.40
N LYS A 487 -16.98 -15.04 23.95
CA LYS A 487 -17.16 -16.48 24.20
C LYS A 487 -16.93 -17.32 22.94
N ASN A 488 -16.35 -18.52 23.10
CA ASN A 488 -16.21 -19.52 22.02
C ASN A 488 -15.52 -18.96 20.76
N ASN A 489 -14.33 -18.41 20.95
CA ASN A 489 -13.44 -17.93 19.89
C ASN A 489 -12.11 -18.71 19.91
N LYS A 490 -11.11 -18.25 19.16
CA LYS A 490 -9.76 -18.85 19.07
C LYS A 490 -8.72 -17.97 19.76
N LEU A 491 -9.07 -17.38 20.90
CA LEU A 491 -8.14 -16.56 21.67
C LEU A 491 -7.11 -17.45 22.37
N SER A 492 -5.84 -17.16 22.15
CA SER A 492 -4.71 -17.88 22.75
C SER A 492 -3.91 -17.04 23.76
N THR A 493 -4.23 -15.76 23.86
CA THR A 493 -3.67 -14.79 24.80
C THR A 493 -4.57 -13.54 24.90
N LEU A 494 -4.53 -12.85 26.03
CA LEU A 494 -5.15 -11.53 26.24
C LEU A 494 -4.14 -10.38 26.07
N LYS A 495 -2.92 -10.66 25.62
CA LYS A 495 -1.93 -9.62 25.33
C LYS A 495 -2.46 -8.69 24.23
N GLY A 496 -2.41 -7.38 24.51
CA GLY A 496 -2.92 -6.35 23.60
C GLY A 496 -4.40 -6.05 23.76
N PHE A 497 -5.08 -6.65 24.74
CA PHE A 497 -6.43 -6.23 25.11
C PHE A 497 -6.43 -4.76 25.58
N PRO A 498 -7.28 -3.89 25.01
CA PRO A 498 -7.26 -2.46 25.27
C PRO A 498 -7.91 -2.11 26.61
N ILE A 499 -7.61 -0.92 27.12
CA ILE A 499 -8.26 -0.40 28.32
C ILE A 499 -9.65 0.12 27.90
N LEU A 500 -10.69 -0.60 28.31
CA LEU A 500 -12.09 -0.27 28.08
C LEU A 500 -12.83 -0.12 29.42
N GLN A 501 -13.87 0.71 29.45
CA GLN A 501 -14.72 0.90 30.63
C GLN A 501 -15.87 -0.12 30.65
N LEU A 502 -15.51 -1.40 30.62
CA LEU A 502 -16.48 -2.50 30.66
C LEU A 502 -17.12 -2.63 32.04
N GLN A 503 -18.28 -3.27 32.08
CA GLN A 503 -18.96 -3.82 33.23
C GLN A 503 -18.83 -5.35 33.24
N GLU A 504 -18.86 -5.97 32.05
CA GLU A 504 -18.74 -7.40 31.87
C GLU A 504 -17.94 -7.75 30.61
N LEU A 505 -17.09 -8.77 30.74
CA LEU A 505 -16.34 -9.41 29.66
C LEU A 505 -16.53 -10.93 29.74
N ASP A 506 -17.11 -11.53 28.71
CA ASP A 506 -17.25 -12.99 28.61
C ASP A 506 -16.15 -13.59 27.71
N LEU A 507 -15.29 -14.40 28.30
CA LEU A 507 -14.18 -15.13 27.66
C LEU A 507 -14.38 -16.64 27.72
N SER A 508 -15.54 -17.12 28.16
CA SER A 508 -15.80 -18.56 28.31
C SER A 508 -15.59 -19.33 27.00
N GLU A 509 -15.28 -20.62 27.09
CA GLU A 509 -15.09 -21.50 25.92
C GLU A 509 -13.95 -21.05 24.97
N ASN A 510 -12.95 -20.31 25.47
CA ASN A 510 -11.68 -20.05 24.77
C ASN A 510 -10.57 -20.97 25.30
N ASP A 511 -10.57 -22.23 24.86
CA ASP A 511 -9.76 -23.32 25.44
C ASP A 511 -8.24 -23.11 25.43
N SER A 512 -7.74 -22.19 24.60
CA SER A 512 -6.31 -21.90 24.49
C SER A 512 -5.82 -20.83 25.48
N LEU A 513 -6.71 -20.16 26.21
CA LEU A 513 -6.33 -19.24 27.29
C LEU A 513 -5.93 -20.04 28.53
N THR A 514 -4.92 -19.59 29.26
CA THR A 514 -4.47 -20.26 30.48
C THR A 514 -5.12 -19.62 31.71
N SER A 515 -5.45 -20.43 32.71
CA SER A 515 -6.02 -19.92 33.98
C SER A 515 -5.10 -18.89 34.66
N GLU A 516 -3.78 -19.04 34.51
CA GLU A 516 -2.79 -18.08 35.02
C GLU A 516 -2.91 -16.71 34.34
N GLU A 517 -3.05 -16.69 33.01
CA GLU A 517 -3.21 -15.46 32.24
C GLU A 517 -4.53 -14.77 32.58
N ILE A 518 -5.62 -15.53 32.72
CA ILE A 518 -6.93 -15.01 33.14
C ILE A 518 -6.84 -14.39 34.53
N GLN A 519 -6.19 -15.06 35.49
CA GLN A 519 -6.04 -14.51 36.83
C GLN A 519 -5.19 -13.23 36.83
N SER A 520 -4.10 -13.21 36.05
CA SER A 520 -3.28 -12.01 35.85
C SER A 520 -4.08 -10.87 35.21
N PHE A 521 -4.97 -11.18 34.26
CA PHE A 521 -5.85 -10.20 33.64
C PHE A 521 -6.91 -9.66 34.62
N ARG A 522 -7.59 -10.54 35.37
CA ARG A 522 -8.55 -10.17 36.42
C ARG A 522 -7.95 -9.22 37.46
N ASN A 523 -6.69 -9.42 37.84
CA ASN A 523 -6.01 -8.54 38.78
C ASN A 523 -5.74 -7.12 38.23
N ARG A 524 -5.82 -6.91 36.92
CA ARG A 524 -5.56 -5.63 36.24
C ARG A 524 -6.84 -4.86 35.89
N VAL A 525 -8.01 -5.46 36.04
CA VAL A 525 -9.29 -4.88 35.63
C VAL A 525 -10.27 -4.85 36.81
N THR A 526 -11.25 -3.94 36.74
CA THR A 526 -12.22 -3.73 37.83
C THR A 526 -13.62 -4.27 37.53
N TYR A 527 -13.81 -4.84 36.34
CA TYR A 527 -15.10 -5.34 35.85
C TYR A 527 -15.20 -6.87 35.90
N ASN A 528 -16.43 -7.37 35.76
CA ASN A 528 -16.68 -8.81 35.81
C ASN A 528 -16.05 -9.51 34.59
N VAL A 529 -15.28 -10.56 34.82
CA VAL A 529 -14.68 -11.39 33.76
C VAL A 529 -15.18 -12.81 33.91
N ILE A 530 -16.04 -13.26 33.00
CA ILE A 530 -16.53 -14.63 32.91
C ILE A 530 -15.49 -15.44 32.11
N TYR A 531 -15.02 -16.55 32.68
CA TYR A 531 -14.06 -17.46 32.05
C TYR A 531 -14.39 -18.90 32.46
#